data_AF-A0A346E0C2-F1
#
_entry.id   AF-A0A346E0C2-F1
#
_cell.length_a   1.000
_cell.length_b   1.000
_cell.length_c   1.000
_cell.angle_alpha   90.00
_cell.angle_beta   90.00
_cell.angle_gamma   90.00
#
_symmetry.space_group_name_H-M   'P 1'
#
loop_
_entity.id
_entity.type
_entity.pdbx_description
1 polymer ?
#
loop_
_entity_poly.entity_id
_entity_poly.type
_entity_poly.pdbx_seq_one_letter_code
_entity_poly.pdbx_strand_id
1 'polypeptide(L)'
;MKIIYNLKFKQVGRICSLISKKIINYTLLNKKMVIFLKNSNLIKYNKKSFFYKHTGFPGGLKKISNVFLIKKHGFDFFIKKTLLGMLPKRKKFKDIIKKIIFKNENI
;
A
#
# COMPACT_ATOMS: atom_id res chain seq x y z
N MET A 1 -9.16 -5.22 17.06
CA MET A 1 -8.18 -6.30 16.83
C MET A 1 -6.89 -5.72 16.26
N LYS A 2 -5.72 -6.14 16.75
CA LYS A 2 -4.40 -5.73 16.23
C LYS A 2 -3.87 -6.84 15.32
N ILE A 3 -3.48 -6.51 14.08
CA ILE A 3 -2.86 -7.45 13.15
C ILE A 3 -1.47 -6.93 12.78
N ILE A 4 -0.47 -7.79 12.92
CA ILE A 4 0.93 -7.46 12.64
C ILE A 4 1.38 -8.27 11.41
N TYR A 5 2.00 -7.60 10.46
CA TYR A 5 2.56 -8.21 9.25
C TYR A 5 4.05 -7.87 9.12
N ASN A 6 4.89 -8.90 9.03
CA ASN A 6 6.28 -8.74 8.63
C ASN A 6 6.39 -8.78 7.09
N LEU A 7 6.97 -7.73 6.50
CA LEU A 7 7.13 -7.53 5.06
C LEU A 7 8.47 -8.01 4.51
N LYS A 8 9.41 -8.43 5.37
CA LYS A 8 10.76 -8.87 4.99
C LYS A 8 10.74 -9.92 3.87
N PHE A 9 11.37 -9.60 2.74
CA PHE A 9 11.52 -10.45 1.55
C PHE A 9 10.23 -10.94 0.87
N LYS A 10 9.07 -10.40 1.21
CA LYS A 10 7.79 -10.77 0.59
C LYS A 10 7.52 -9.96 -0.66
N GLN A 11 6.81 -10.57 -1.61
CA GLN A 11 6.35 -9.88 -2.82
C GLN A 11 5.18 -8.95 -2.48
N VAL A 12 5.29 -7.66 -2.83
CA VAL A 12 4.28 -6.62 -2.52
C VAL A 12 2.87 -7.04 -2.92
N GLY A 13 2.69 -7.55 -4.14
CA GLY A 13 1.37 -7.89 -4.66
C GLY A 13 0.67 -8.97 -3.83
N ARG A 14 1.41 -10.02 -3.44
CA ARG A 14 0.87 -11.14 -2.65
C ARG A 14 0.47 -10.69 -1.26
N ILE A 15 1.33 -9.92 -0.59
CA ILE A 15 1.04 -9.46 0.77
C ILE A 15 -0.10 -8.43 0.80
N CYS A 16 -0.15 -7.52 -0.19
CA CYS A 16 -1.22 -6.54 -0.28
C CYS A 16 -2.57 -7.21 -0.56
N SER A 17 -2.60 -8.28 -1.36
CA SER A 17 -3.82 -9.07 -1.60
C SER A 17 -4.35 -9.74 -0.33
N LEU A 18 -3.47 -10.30 0.50
CA LEU A 18 -3.87 -10.88 1.79
C LEU A 18 -4.42 -9.82 2.74
N ILE A 19 -3.76 -8.67 2.81
CA ILE A 19 -4.19 -7.55 3.64
C ILE A 19 -5.53 -7.00 3.16
N SER A 20 -5.73 -6.82 1.85
CA SER A 20 -6.97 -6.28 1.29
C SER A 20 -8.15 -7.21 1.56
N LYS A 21 -7.99 -8.52 1.38
CA LYS A 21 -9.02 -9.52 1.73
C LYS A 21 -9.43 -9.44 3.19
N LYS A 22 -8.47 -9.33 4.11
CA LYS A 22 -8.79 -9.13 5.52
C LYS A 22 -9.52 -7.81 5.75
N ILE A 23 -9.03 -6.70 5.20
CA ILE A 23 -9.69 -5.39 5.34
C ILE A 23 -11.15 -5.49 4.90
N ILE A 24 -11.43 -6.07 3.73
CA ILE A 24 -12.78 -6.23 3.20
C ILE A 24 -13.64 -7.07 4.15
N ASN A 25 -13.15 -8.25 4.57
CA ASN A 25 -13.90 -9.13 5.47
C ASN A 25 -14.19 -8.49 6.83
N TYR A 26 -13.21 -7.80 7.44
CA TYR A 26 -13.42 -7.09 8.71
C TYR A 26 -14.39 -5.91 8.56
N THR A 27 -14.36 -5.24 7.41
CA THR A 27 -15.30 -4.14 7.11
C THR A 27 -16.72 -4.68 6.96
N LEU A 28 -16.89 -5.84 6.31
CA LEU A 28 -18.19 -6.51 6.17
C LEU A 28 -18.76 -6.94 7.53
N LEU A 29 -17.90 -7.45 8.42
CA LEU A 29 -18.26 -7.87 9.78
C LEU A 29 -18.39 -6.71 10.79
N ASN A 30 -18.26 -5.45 10.35
CA ASN A 30 -18.27 -4.24 11.20
C ASN A 30 -17.27 -4.26 12.38
N LYS A 31 -16.18 -5.03 12.26
CA LYS A 31 -15.16 -5.18 13.31
C LYS A 31 -14.04 -4.16 13.15
N LYS A 32 -13.65 -3.51 14.24
CA LYS A 32 -12.52 -2.57 14.26
C LYS A 32 -11.17 -3.30 14.18
N MET A 33 -10.31 -2.88 13.26
CA MET A 33 -9.00 -3.44 13.01
C MET A 33 -7.92 -2.36 12.95
N VAL A 34 -6.75 -2.64 13.54
CA VAL A 34 -5.53 -1.84 13.42
C VAL A 34 -4.44 -2.72 12.81
N ILE A 35 -3.85 -2.25 11.72
CA ILE A 35 -2.81 -2.98 10.98
C ILE A 35 -1.45 -2.34 11.24
N PHE A 36 -0.51 -3.16 11.68
CA PHE A 36 0.90 -2.81 11.82
C PHE A 36 1.72 -3.52 10.75
N LEU A 37 2.46 -2.76 9.96
CA LEU A 37 3.39 -3.26 8.95
C LEU A 37 4.82 -3.04 9.44
N LYS A 38 5.57 -4.14 9.56
CA LYS A 38 6.99 -4.12 9.96
C LYS A 38 7.89 -4.28 8.73
N ASN A 39 9.03 -3.59 8.75
CA ASN A 39 10.14 -3.73 7.79
C ASN A 39 9.73 -3.43 6.34
N SER A 40 9.14 -2.26 6.09
CA SER A 40 8.68 -1.87 4.75
C SER A 40 9.83 -1.74 3.74
N ASN A 41 11.04 -1.41 4.19
CA ASN A 41 12.22 -1.22 3.34
C ASN A 41 12.71 -2.50 2.65
N LEU A 42 12.43 -3.68 3.22
CA LEU A 42 12.93 -4.98 2.74
C LEU A 42 11.95 -5.72 1.81
N ILE A 43 10.92 -5.02 1.33
CA ILE A 43 9.88 -5.63 0.50
C ILE A 43 10.36 -5.84 -0.94
N LYS A 44 10.01 -6.99 -1.54
CA LYS A 44 10.34 -7.29 -2.95
C LYS A 44 9.29 -6.67 -3.88
N TYR A 45 9.76 -5.84 -4.81
CA TYR A 45 8.91 -5.17 -5.80
C TYR A 45 9.52 -5.26 -7.19
N ASN A 46 8.67 -5.18 -8.23
CA ASN A 46 9.14 -5.11 -9.60
C ASN A 46 9.66 -3.69 -9.88
N LYS A 47 10.93 -3.58 -10.29
CA LYS A 47 11.58 -2.30 -10.61
C LYS A 47 11.14 -1.76 -11.98
N LYS A 48 10.74 -2.62 -12.90
CA LYS A 48 10.36 -2.28 -14.29
C LYS A 48 8.94 -1.71 -14.43
N SER A 49 8.13 -1.74 -13.37
CA SER A 49 6.77 -1.21 -13.40
C SER A 49 6.71 0.31 -13.19
N PHE A 50 5.70 0.92 -13.79
CA PHE A 50 5.49 2.36 -13.83
C PHE A 50 4.11 2.74 -13.30
N PHE A 51 4.03 3.89 -12.62
CA PHE A 51 2.78 4.57 -12.32
C PHE A 51 2.56 5.69 -13.32
N TYR A 52 1.34 5.77 -13.83
CA TYR A 52 0.88 6.83 -14.70
C TYR A 52 -0.07 7.76 -13.95
N LYS A 53 -0.04 9.04 -14.29
CA LYS A 53 -1.07 10.01 -13.90
C LYS A 53 -1.29 10.96 -15.06
N HIS A 54 -2.52 11.41 -15.23
CA HIS A 54 -2.85 12.42 -16.22
C HIS A 54 -3.23 13.71 -15.51
N THR A 55 -2.84 14.87 -16.04
CA THR A 55 -3.20 16.17 -15.45
C THR A 55 -4.61 16.62 -15.85
N GLY A 56 -5.13 16.13 -16.98
CA GLY A 56 -6.45 16.53 -17.54
C GLY A 56 -6.32 17.32 -18.84
N PHE A 57 -5.16 17.90 -19.11
CA PHE A 57 -4.87 18.64 -20.34
C PHE A 57 -4.32 17.74 -21.46
N PRO A 58 -4.50 18.09 -22.74
CA PRO A 58 -3.87 17.38 -23.85
C PRO A 58 -2.34 17.36 -23.65
N GLY A 59 -1.71 16.19 -23.87
CA GLY A 59 -0.28 15.98 -23.58
C GLY A 59 0.06 15.83 -22.08
N GLY A 60 -0.93 15.82 -21.18
CA GLY A 60 -0.75 15.80 -19.73
C GLY A 60 -0.33 14.47 -19.09
N LEU A 61 0.13 13.49 -19.87
CA LEU A 61 0.48 12.16 -19.37
C LEU A 61 1.85 12.18 -18.68
N LYS A 62 1.87 11.86 -17.39
CA LYS A 62 3.10 11.75 -16.58
C LYS A 62 3.34 10.30 -16.20
N LYS A 63 4.55 9.81 -16.48
CA LYS A 63 5.04 8.47 -16.13
C LYS A 63 6.09 8.57 -15.02
N ILE A 64 5.99 7.71 -14.03
CA ILE A 64 6.98 7.60 -12.94
C ILE A 64 7.32 6.13 -12.69
N SER A 65 8.61 5.80 -12.60
CA SER A 65 9.03 4.43 -12.27
C SER A 65 8.80 4.14 -10.79
N ASN A 66 8.59 2.86 -10.45
CA ASN A 66 8.47 2.44 -9.05
C ASN A 66 9.69 2.84 -8.22
N VAL A 67 10.88 2.68 -8.80
CA VAL A 67 12.15 3.04 -8.15
C VAL A 67 12.16 4.53 -7.78
N PHE A 68 11.78 5.39 -8.72
CA PHE A 68 11.74 6.84 -8.48
C PHE A 68 10.65 7.23 -7.48
N LEU A 69 9.48 6.59 -7.55
CA LEU A 69 8.39 6.84 -6.61
C LEU A 69 8.78 6.49 -5.17
N ILE A 70 9.46 5.35 -4.98
CA ILE A 70 9.94 4.92 -3.67
C ILE A 70 11.05 5.86 -3.16
N LYS A 71 11.99 6.27 -4.02
CA LYS A 71 13.01 7.26 -3.65
C LYS A 71 12.40 8.58 -3.19
N LYS A 72 11.36 9.05 -3.89
CA LYS A 72 10.75 10.36 -3.62
C LYS A 72 9.80 10.36 -2.41
N HIS A 73 9.02 9.29 -2.22
CA HIS A 73 7.93 9.26 -1.24
C HIS A 73 8.03 8.14 -0.19
N GLY A 74 9.04 7.26 -0.30
CA GLY A 74 9.25 6.13 0.59
C GLY A 74 8.43 4.88 0.26
N PHE A 75 8.81 3.77 0.90
CA PHE A 75 8.15 2.47 0.76
C PHE A 75 6.70 2.48 1.28
N ASP A 76 6.44 3.23 2.35
CA ASP A 76 5.14 3.29 2.99
C ASP A 76 4.08 3.87 2.04
N PHE A 77 4.43 4.93 1.31
CA PHE A 77 3.54 5.53 0.31
C PHE A 77 3.26 4.56 -0.84
N PHE A 78 4.29 3.85 -1.32
CA PHE A 78 4.16 2.84 -2.36
C PHE A 78 3.23 1.69 -1.95
N ILE A 79 3.36 1.19 -0.72
CA ILE A 79 2.51 0.12 -0.17
C ILE A 79 1.07 0.62 0.00
N LYS A 80 0.86 1.81 0.58
CA LYS A 80 -0.47 2.42 0.72
C LYS A 80 -1.15 2.59 -0.64
N LYS A 81 -0.43 3.08 -1.65
CA LYS A 81 -0.95 3.26 -3.01
C LYS A 81 -1.33 1.94 -3.66
N THR A 82 -0.52 0.91 -3.47
CA THR A 82 -0.80 -0.45 -3.98
C THR A 82 -2.03 -1.06 -3.30
N LEU A 83 -2.12 -0.96 -1.97
CA LEU A 83 -3.30 -1.41 -1.21
C LEU A 83 -4.56 -0.68 -1.64
N LEU A 84 -4.49 0.63 -1.87
CA LEU A 84 -5.64 1.43 -2.32
C LEU A 84 -6.17 0.95 -3.67
N GLY A 85 -5.28 0.53 -4.57
CA GLY A 85 -5.67 -0.06 -5.85
C GLY A 85 -6.37 -1.42 -5.72
N MET A 86 -6.17 -2.13 -4.60
CA MET A 86 -6.76 -3.45 -4.33
C MET A 86 -8.05 -3.39 -3.50
N LEU A 87 -8.47 -2.20 -3.03
CA LEU A 87 -9.67 -2.03 -2.22
C LEU A 87 -10.83 -1.43 -3.04
N PRO A 88 -12.09 -1.66 -2.62
CA PRO A 88 -13.24 -1.00 -3.24
C PRO A 88 -13.15 0.53 -3.12
N LYS A 89 -13.63 1.25 -4.13
CA LYS A 89 -13.56 2.73 -4.19
C LYS A 89 -14.58 3.42 -3.28
N ARG A 90 -14.55 3.15 -1.97
CA ARG A 90 -15.41 3.82 -0.96
C ARG A 90 -14.58 4.73 -0.04
N LYS A 91 -15.19 5.81 0.46
CA LYS A 91 -14.56 6.78 1.39
C LYS A 91 -13.95 6.07 2.61
N LYS A 92 -14.70 5.13 3.23
CA LYS A 92 -14.26 4.33 4.38
C LYS A 92 -12.89 3.64 4.17
N PHE A 93 -12.62 3.10 2.98
CA PHE A 93 -11.34 2.41 2.71
C PHE A 93 -10.16 3.39 2.59
N LYS A 94 -10.40 4.62 2.12
CA LYS A 94 -9.38 5.67 2.14
C LYS A 94 -8.99 6.01 3.57
N ASP A 95 -9.97 6.08 4.48
CA ASP A 95 -9.73 6.37 5.89
C ASP A 95 -9.03 5.22 6.62
N ILE A 96 -9.38 3.96 6.28
CA ILE A 96 -8.68 2.77 6.80
C ILE A 96 -7.20 2.78 6.39
N ILE A 97 -6.89 3.09 5.13
CA ILE A 97 -5.50 3.13 4.64
C ILE A 97 -4.67 4.20 5.35
N LYS A 98 -5.26 5.37 5.63
CA LYS A 98 -4.58 6.44 6.40
C LYS A 98 -4.17 5.96 7.80
N LYS A 99 -4.96 5.07 8.41
CA LYS A 99 -4.74 4.51 9.76
C LYS A 99 -3.74 3.35 9.81
N ILE A 100 -3.18 2.91 8.68
CA ILE A 100 -2.15 1.86 8.67
C ILE A 100 -0.85 2.41 9.26
N ILE A 101 -0.33 1.73 10.27
CA ILE A 101 0.89 2.14 10.99
C ILE A 101 2.07 1.34 10.46
N PHE A 102 3.10 2.05 10.03
CA PHE A 102 4.37 1.48 9.60
C PHE A 102 5.36 1.57 10.77
N LYS A 103 5.98 0.44 11.12
CA LYS A 103 7.03 0.37 12.13
C LYS A 103 8.30 -0.14 11.46
N ASN A 104 9.29 0.72 11.33
CA ASN A 104 10.63 0.28 10.98
C ASN A 104 11.34 -0.06 12.28
N GLU A 105 11.72 -1.33 12.42
CA GLU A 105 12.68 -1.73 13.44
C GLU A 105 14.02 -1.17 12.97
N ASN A 106 14.38 0.01 13.46
CA ASN A 106 15.75 0.48 13.36
C ASN A 106 16.58 -0.51 14.18
N ILE A 107 17.49 -1.19 13.51
CA ILE A 107 18.58 -1.95 14.14
C ILE A 107 19.38 -0.96 14.98
#